data_AF-A0A9P6UJ95-F1
#
_entry.id   AF-A0A9P6UJ95-F1
#
_cell.length_a   1.000
_cell.length_b   1.000
_cell.length_c   1.000
_cell.angle_alpha   90.00
_cell.angle_beta   90.00
_cell.angle_gamma   90.00
#
_symmetry.space_group_name_H-M   'P 1'
#
loop_
_entity.id
_entity.type
_entity.pdbx_description
1 polymer ?
#
loop_
_entity_poly.entity_id
_entity_poly.type
_entity_poly.pdbx_seq_one_letter_code
_entity_poly.pdbx_strand_id
1 'polypeptide(L)'
;MLSLRTLAVTFSLALLSATAMALPAPAAPCHGESVAAMGETREQAAGLARNLVKNTGVGTFMSIMNASQKSAVEGYPFGSMDYYVDDCQDSGKPLMLLSHLQINVQNARSANHVSLAIRKLPGPGERGNPMVDPRVTLMGRLVPVDADKEKKAEECFLAKHPEAKWWLPGAGFHDFKWYNLDIEEVYYIGGFGGIHYIGWIPVDTYYNADVNTIKSARETVEEESESLGALFRQQTMFA
;
A
#
# COMPACT_ATOMS: atom_id res chain seq x y z
N MET A 1 64.57 64.31 -5.18
CA MET A 1 64.38 62.84 -5.22
C MET A 1 63.19 62.48 -4.36
N LEU A 2 62.23 61.72 -4.91
CA LEU A 2 61.08 61.06 -4.26
C LEU A 2 60.04 61.99 -3.58
N SER A 3 58.72 61.82 -3.70
CA SER A 3 57.88 60.78 -4.31
C SER A 3 56.47 61.37 -4.54
N LEU A 4 55.97 61.27 -5.78
CA LEU A 4 54.57 61.46 -6.16
C LEU A 4 53.73 60.30 -5.61
N ARG A 5 52.62 60.58 -4.92
CA ARG A 5 51.45 59.69 -4.92
C ARG A 5 50.15 60.49 -4.94
N THR A 6 49.56 60.51 -6.13
CA THR A 6 48.21 60.96 -6.48
C THR A 6 47.17 60.06 -5.81
N LEU A 7 46.22 60.61 -5.05
CA LEU A 7 45.03 59.88 -4.62
C LEU A 7 43.95 60.03 -5.70
N ALA A 8 43.66 58.94 -6.41
CA ALA A 8 42.56 58.86 -7.35
C ALA A 8 41.26 58.54 -6.61
N VAL A 9 40.26 59.40 -6.78
CA VAL A 9 38.87 59.20 -6.38
C VAL A 9 38.27 58.11 -7.27
N THR A 10 37.68 57.07 -6.68
CA THR A 10 36.90 56.07 -7.41
C THR A 10 35.46 56.07 -6.89
N PHE A 11 34.56 56.51 -7.78
CA PHE A 11 33.11 56.51 -7.64
C PHE A 11 32.60 55.07 -7.70
N SER A 12 31.97 54.56 -6.63
CA SER A 12 31.26 53.28 -6.68
C SER A 12 29.83 53.51 -7.16
N LEU A 13 29.53 53.02 -8.35
CA LEU A 13 28.20 53.03 -8.98
C LEU A 13 27.43 51.79 -8.48
N ALA A 14 26.46 51.99 -7.59
CA ALA A 14 25.58 50.90 -7.14
C ALA A 14 24.55 50.58 -8.25
N LEU A 15 24.68 49.41 -8.88
CA LEU A 15 23.65 48.86 -9.76
C LEU A 15 22.48 48.34 -8.92
N LEU A 16 21.30 48.93 -9.08
CA LEU A 16 20.04 48.37 -8.57
C LEU A 16 19.68 47.11 -9.39
N SER A 17 19.72 45.96 -8.71
CA SER A 17 19.13 44.71 -9.18
C SER A 17 17.60 44.79 -9.11
N ALA A 18 16.93 44.70 -10.26
CA ALA A 18 15.48 44.56 -10.34
C ALA A 18 15.10 43.10 -10.07
N THR A 19 14.62 42.82 -8.86
CA THR A 19 13.97 41.55 -8.53
C THR A 19 12.56 41.54 -9.10
N ALA A 20 12.35 40.74 -10.15
CA ALA A 20 11.01 40.40 -10.64
C ALA A 20 10.28 39.57 -9.57
N MET A 21 9.31 40.18 -8.88
CA MET A 21 8.34 39.44 -8.07
C MET A 21 7.44 38.61 -9.00
N ALA A 22 7.71 37.32 -9.11
CA ALA A 22 6.77 36.37 -9.67
C ALA A 22 5.59 36.22 -8.68
N LEU A 23 4.42 36.74 -9.06
CA LEU A 23 3.16 36.48 -8.38
C LEU A 23 2.81 34.98 -8.50
N PRO A 24 2.32 34.32 -7.44
CA PRO A 24 1.85 32.95 -7.55
C PRO A 24 0.55 32.92 -8.37
N ALA A 25 0.50 32.03 -9.37
CA ALA A 25 -0.71 31.77 -10.14
C ALA A 25 -1.84 31.29 -9.19
N PRO A 26 -3.10 31.73 -9.39
CA PRO A 26 -4.20 31.28 -8.55
C PRO A 26 -4.41 29.78 -8.73
N ALA A 27 -4.48 29.05 -7.62
CA ALA A 27 -4.83 27.64 -7.59
C ALA A 27 -6.21 27.43 -8.25
N ALA A 28 -6.27 26.53 -9.23
CA ALA A 28 -7.53 26.13 -9.85
C ALA A 28 -8.44 25.49 -8.77
N PRO A 29 -9.75 25.82 -8.71
CA PRO A 29 -10.66 25.22 -7.76
C PRO A 29 -10.89 23.74 -8.11
N CYS A 30 -10.50 22.82 -7.24
CA CYS A 30 -10.66 21.37 -7.44
C CYS A 30 -12.09 20.84 -7.22
N HIS A 31 -13.10 21.69 -7.10
CA HIS A 31 -14.48 21.25 -6.90
C HIS A 31 -15.46 22.07 -7.74
N GLY A 32 -15.89 21.46 -8.85
CA GLY A 32 -17.00 21.88 -9.70
C GLY A 32 -17.52 20.66 -10.45
N GLU A 33 -18.83 20.43 -10.38
CA GLU A 33 -19.53 19.22 -10.80
C GLU A 33 -19.44 18.91 -12.30
N SER A 34 -19.64 17.63 -12.61
CA SER A 34 -19.98 17.07 -13.94
C SER A 34 -18.83 16.93 -14.96
N VAL A 35 -17.77 16.23 -14.56
CA VAL A 35 -17.05 15.33 -15.47
C VAL A 35 -17.45 13.92 -15.04
N ALA A 36 -17.95 13.08 -15.96
CA ALA A 36 -18.09 11.64 -15.67
C ALA A 36 -16.77 11.18 -15.03
N ALA A 37 -16.81 10.69 -13.79
CA ALA A 37 -15.62 10.53 -12.97
C ALA A 37 -14.59 9.66 -13.70
N MET A 38 -13.58 10.29 -14.32
CA MET A 38 -12.40 9.61 -14.82
C MET A 38 -11.60 9.17 -13.60
N GLY A 39 -11.99 8.06 -13.00
CA GLY A 39 -11.27 7.45 -11.91
C GLY A 39 -12.01 6.31 -11.23
N GLU A 40 -11.26 5.42 -10.61
CA GLU A 40 -11.78 4.31 -9.81
C GLU A 40 -12.71 4.84 -8.71
N THR A 41 -13.94 4.32 -8.67
CA THR A 41 -14.83 4.51 -7.53
C THR A 41 -14.28 3.83 -6.29
N ARG A 42 -14.76 4.24 -5.11
CA ARG A 42 -14.37 3.59 -3.84
C ARG A 42 -14.75 2.11 -3.82
N GLU A 43 -15.89 1.75 -4.40
CA GLU A 43 -16.39 0.37 -4.48
C GLU A 43 -15.50 -0.49 -5.39
N GLN A 44 -15.07 0.06 -6.53
CA GLN A 44 -14.08 -0.60 -7.39
C GLN A 44 -12.74 -0.75 -6.68
N ALA A 45 -12.29 0.30 -5.97
CA ALA A 45 -11.06 0.27 -5.17
C ALA A 45 -11.10 -0.80 -4.07
N ALA A 46 -12.26 -1.01 -3.44
CA ALA A 46 -12.47 -2.08 -2.47
C ALA A 46 -12.30 -3.47 -3.09
N GLY A 47 -12.87 -3.69 -4.29
CA GLY A 47 -12.68 -4.94 -5.05
C GLY A 47 -11.22 -5.18 -5.43
N LEU A 48 -10.52 -4.13 -5.88
CA LEU A 48 -9.10 -4.17 -6.20
C LEU A 48 -8.24 -4.46 -4.96
N ALA A 49 -8.54 -3.83 -3.82
CA ALA A 49 -7.88 -4.08 -2.54
C ALA A 49 -8.07 -5.54 -2.10
N ARG A 50 -9.30 -6.06 -2.18
CA ARG A 50 -9.60 -7.47 -1.88
C ARG A 50 -8.84 -8.44 -2.78
N ASN A 51 -8.77 -8.14 -4.07
CA ASN A 51 -8.03 -8.95 -5.02
C ASN A 51 -6.53 -8.97 -4.69
N LEU A 52 -5.96 -7.81 -4.34
CA LEU A 52 -4.56 -7.71 -3.94
C LEU A 52 -4.26 -8.55 -2.68
N VAL A 53 -5.12 -8.47 -1.65
CA VAL A 53 -5.01 -9.29 -0.44
C VAL A 53 -5.09 -10.77 -0.77
N LYS A 54 -6.09 -11.17 -1.56
CA LYS A 54 -6.29 -12.56 -1.97
C LYS A 54 -5.08 -13.16 -2.69
N ASN A 55 -4.45 -12.39 -3.58
CA ASN A 55 -3.45 -12.93 -4.47
C ASN A 55 -2.01 -12.81 -3.95
N THR A 56 -1.69 -11.87 -3.05
CA THR A 56 -0.28 -11.63 -2.66
C THR A 56 0.30 -12.66 -1.69
N GLY A 57 -0.32 -12.88 -0.52
CA GLY A 57 0.12 -13.89 0.46
C GLY A 57 1.38 -13.59 1.29
N VAL A 58 2.07 -12.48 1.03
CA VAL A 58 3.15 -11.92 1.88
C VAL A 58 2.86 -10.46 2.17
N GLY A 59 3.15 -10.02 3.39
CA GLY A 59 2.95 -8.63 3.79
C GLY A 59 3.97 -8.18 4.83
N THR A 60 4.06 -6.88 5.04
CA THR A 60 4.79 -6.31 6.17
C THR A 60 3.85 -6.20 7.35
N PHE A 61 4.01 -7.08 8.33
CA PHE A 61 3.29 -7.07 9.59
C PHE A 61 3.94 -6.09 10.55
N MET A 62 3.14 -5.18 11.08
CA MET A 62 3.58 -4.05 11.88
C MET A 62 2.88 -4.01 13.24
N SER A 63 3.64 -3.58 14.25
CA SER A 63 3.17 -3.38 15.61
C SER A 63 3.92 -2.21 16.25
N ILE A 64 3.57 -1.87 17.49
CA ILE A 64 4.29 -0.86 18.27
C ILE A 64 5.20 -1.56 19.28
N MET A 65 6.48 -1.18 19.27
CA MET A 65 7.46 -1.68 20.24
C MET A 65 7.03 -1.34 21.67
N ASN A 66 7.04 -2.34 22.55
CA ASN A 66 6.85 -2.13 23.98
C ASN A 66 8.19 -2.12 24.74
N ALA A 67 8.21 -1.52 25.93
CA ALA A 67 9.41 -1.43 26.77
C ALA A 67 9.99 -2.79 27.18
N SER A 68 9.17 -3.85 27.29
CA SER A 68 9.62 -5.18 27.70
C SER A 68 10.47 -5.87 26.63
N GLN A 69 10.27 -5.53 25.35
CA GLN A 69 11.13 -6.00 24.26
C GLN A 69 12.46 -5.23 24.26
N LYS A 70 12.36 -3.90 24.24
CA LYS A 70 13.52 -3.00 24.25
C LYS A 70 13.10 -1.58 24.62
N SER A 71 13.37 -1.18 25.86
CA SER A 71 13.04 0.15 26.40
C SER A 71 13.51 1.32 25.54
N ALA A 72 14.70 1.23 24.93
CA ALA A 72 15.26 2.30 24.11
C ALA A 72 14.45 2.63 22.82
N VAL A 73 13.52 1.77 22.42
CA VAL A 73 12.67 1.96 21.23
C VAL A 73 11.19 1.78 21.55
N GLU A 74 10.79 1.93 22.81
CA GLU A 74 9.38 1.94 23.17
C GLU A 74 8.61 2.99 22.36
N GLY A 75 7.43 2.63 21.86
CA GLY A 75 6.58 3.50 21.05
C GLY A 75 6.98 3.60 19.57
N TYR A 76 8.14 3.07 19.16
CA TYR A 76 8.51 3.03 17.75
C TYR A 76 7.66 2.00 17.00
N PRO A 77 7.24 2.29 15.74
CA PRO A 77 6.67 1.26 14.89
C PRO A 77 7.75 0.24 14.53
N PHE A 78 7.40 -1.03 14.58
CA PHE A 78 8.24 -2.13 14.14
C PHE A 78 7.52 -2.91 13.05
N GLY A 79 8.23 -3.25 11.99
CA GLY A 79 7.69 -4.01 10.86
C GLY A 79 8.61 -5.17 10.51
N SER A 80 8.03 -6.35 10.30
CA SER A 80 8.71 -7.52 9.72
C SER A 80 7.85 -8.13 8.62
N MET A 81 8.49 -8.87 7.70
CA MET A 81 7.75 -9.61 6.68
C MET A 81 7.14 -10.87 7.30
N ASP A 82 5.88 -11.16 6.95
CA ASP A 82 5.17 -12.37 7.38
C ASP A 82 4.32 -12.94 6.24
N TYR A 83 4.09 -14.26 6.32
CA TYR A 83 3.13 -14.95 5.49
C TYR A 83 1.72 -14.76 6.01
N TYR A 84 0.79 -14.60 5.07
CA TYR A 84 -0.64 -14.69 5.33
C TYR A 84 -1.34 -15.37 4.16
N VAL A 85 -2.58 -15.77 4.37
CA VAL A 85 -3.51 -16.11 3.30
C VAL A 85 -4.82 -15.35 3.50
N ASP A 86 -5.58 -15.19 2.42
CA ASP A 86 -6.97 -14.77 2.54
C ASP A 86 -7.76 -15.94 3.13
N ASP A 87 -8.40 -15.77 4.29
CA ASP A 87 -9.09 -16.86 4.99
C ASP A 87 -10.11 -17.52 4.05
N CYS A 88 -9.93 -18.83 3.83
CA CYS A 88 -10.77 -19.60 2.92
C CYS A 88 -12.22 -19.75 3.41
N GLN A 89 -12.48 -19.50 4.70
CA GLN A 89 -13.83 -19.49 5.27
C GLN A 89 -14.41 -18.07 5.29
N ASP A 90 -13.60 -17.08 5.68
CA ASP A 90 -14.01 -15.69 5.86
C ASP A 90 -13.15 -14.75 4.99
N SER A 91 -13.36 -14.77 3.66
CA SER A 91 -12.55 -13.99 2.72
C SER A 91 -12.56 -12.49 3.05
N GLY A 92 -11.41 -11.85 2.82
CA GLY A 92 -11.07 -10.49 3.23
C GLY A 92 -10.38 -10.46 4.60
N LYS A 93 -10.34 -11.56 5.34
CA LYS A 93 -9.69 -11.62 6.66
C LYS A 93 -8.34 -12.33 6.54
N PRO A 94 -7.19 -11.64 6.70
CA PRO A 94 -5.90 -12.30 6.64
C PRO A 94 -5.74 -13.33 7.76
N LEU A 95 -5.50 -14.58 7.37
CA LEU A 95 -5.12 -15.69 8.24
C LEU A 95 -3.59 -15.81 8.27
N MET A 96 -3.02 -15.84 9.46
CA MET A 96 -1.58 -15.85 9.72
C MET A 96 -1.18 -17.01 10.64
N LEU A 97 0.00 -17.58 10.40
CA LEU A 97 0.63 -18.57 11.26
C LEU A 97 1.83 -17.93 11.96
N LEU A 98 1.67 -17.59 13.24
CA LEU A 98 2.61 -16.72 13.95
C LEU A 98 3.24 -17.43 15.16
N SER A 99 4.54 -17.20 15.37
CA SER A 99 5.27 -17.72 16.52
C SER A 99 5.23 -16.74 17.69
N HIS A 100 5.10 -17.27 18.91
CA HIS A 100 5.25 -16.48 20.13
C HIS A 100 6.62 -15.77 20.27
N LEU A 101 7.63 -16.20 19.52
CA LEU A 101 8.96 -15.60 19.50
C LEU A 101 9.04 -14.32 18.66
N GLN A 102 8.10 -14.11 17.72
CA GLN A 102 8.12 -12.93 16.87
C GLN A 102 7.88 -11.66 17.69
N ILE A 103 8.73 -10.64 17.49
CA ILE A 103 8.60 -9.35 18.18
C ILE A 103 7.21 -8.74 17.97
N ASN A 104 6.65 -8.85 16.76
CA ASN A 104 5.29 -8.37 16.50
C ASN A 104 4.22 -9.06 17.35
N VAL A 105 4.32 -10.37 17.56
CA VAL A 105 3.38 -11.12 18.42
C VAL A 105 3.57 -10.72 19.88
N GLN A 106 4.81 -10.55 20.32
CA GLN A 106 5.09 -10.09 21.69
C GLN A 106 4.60 -8.65 21.94
N ASN A 107 4.73 -7.78 20.93
CA ASN A 107 4.16 -6.44 20.94
C ASN A 107 2.63 -6.46 21.02
N ALA A 108 1.98 -7.26 20.17
CA ALA A 108 0.53 -7.40 20.15
C ALA A 108 -0.06 -7.93 21.47
N ARG A 109 0.70 -8.72 22.25
CA ARG A 109 0.29 -9.15 23.60
C ARG A 109 0.24 -8.00 24.61
N SER A 110 1.08 -6.99 24.45
CA SER A 110 1.10 -5.81 25.32
C SER A 110 0.06 -4.78 24.88
N ALA A 111 -0.01 -4.52 23.58
CA ALA A 111 -0.99 -3.65 22.96
C ALA A 111 -1.38 -4.22 21.60
N ASN A 112 -2.60 -4.77 21.50
CA ASN A 112 -3.08 -5.43 20.30
C ASN A 112 -3.61 -4.42 19.28
N HIS A 113 -2.70 -3.58 18.78
CA HIS A 113 -2.90 -2.64 17.68
C HIS A 113 -1.83 -2.94 16.64
N VAL A 114 -2.27 -3.56 15.54
CA VAL A 114 -1.38 -4.05 14.50
C VAL A 114 -1.86 -3.63 13.14
N SER A 115 -0.95 -3.68 12.16
CA SER A 115 -1.31 -3.46 10.77
C SER A 115 -0.55 -4.39 9.84
N LEU A 116 -1.14 -4.67 8.69
CA LEU A 116 -0.57 -5.50 7.64
C LEU A 116 -0.55 -4.67 6.35
N ALA A 117 0.64 -4.24 5.93
CA ALA A 117 0.83 -3.56 4.66
C ALA A 117 1.12 -4.58 3.56
N ILE A 118 0.36 -4.51 2.48
CA ILE A 118 0.42 -5.42 1.36
C ILE A 118 0.57 -4.57 0.09
N ARG A 119 1.53 -4.94 -0.75
CA ARG A 119 1.75 -4.32 -2.05
C ARG A 119 1.75 -5.38 -3.13
N LYS A 120 1.43 -5.01 -4.37
CA LYS A 120 1.69 -5.88 -5.51
C LYS A 120 3.17 -6.24 -5.54
N LEU A 121 3.45 -7.53 -5.71
CA LEU A 121 4.80 -8.01 -5.98
C LEU A 121 5.03 -8.06 -7.49
N PRO A 122 6.23 -7.72 -7.97
CA PRO A 122 6.55 -7.84 -9.38
C PRO A 122 6.51 -9.32 -9.79
N GLY A 123 5.95 -9.59 -10.97
CA GLY A 123 6.02 -10.90 -11.60
C GLY A 123 7.44 -11.25 -12.07
N PRO A 124 7.70 -12.51 -12.45
CA PRO A 124 8.99 -12.92 -13.00
C PRO A 124 9.41 -12.05 -14.19
N GLY A 125 10.56 -11.37 -14.06
CA GLY A 125 11.08 -10.49 -15.11
C GLY A 125 10.37 -9.14 -15.27
N GLU A 126 9.33 -8.85 -14.48
CA GLU A 126 8.67 -7.56 -14.47
C GLU A 126 9.62 -6.49 -13.94
N ARG A 127 9.84 -5.44 -14.74
CA ARG A 127 10.57 -4.23 -14.34
C ARG A 127 9.56 -3.09 -14.31
N GLY A 128 9.43 -2.43 -13.17
CA GLY A 128 8.42 -1.38 -12.99
C GLY A 128 8.75 -0.47 -11.82
N ASN A 129 8.02 0.64 -11.74
CA ASN A 129 8.11 1.56 -10.62
C ASN A 129 7.12 1.12 -9.52
N PRO A 130 7.57 0.63 -8.35
CA PRO A 130 6.65 0.20 -7.29
C PRO A 130 5.76 1.32 -6.74
N MET A 131 6.05 2.58 -7.07
CA MET A 131 5.20 3.72 -6.71
C MET A 131 3.93 3.84 -7.55
N VAL A 132 3.85 3.16 -8.70
CA VAL A 132 2.61 3.11 -9.52
C VAL A 132 1.77 1.87 -9.25
N ASP A 133 2.29 0.93 -8.46
CA ASP A 133 1.60 -0.31 -8.14
C ASP A 133 0.60 -0.14 -6.97
N PRO A 134 -0.51 -0.91 -6.98
CA PRO A 134 -1.48 -0.85 -5.90
C PRO A 134 -0.91 -1.40 -4.60
N ARG A 135 -1.35 -0.80 -3.49
CA ARG A 135 -1.07 -1.27 -2.13
C ARG A 135 -2.23 -0.96 -1.18
N VAL A 136 -2.34 -1.79 -0.15
CA VAL A 136 -3.33 -1.66 0.91
C VAL A 136 -2.66 -1.78 2.27
N THR A 137 -3.13 -1.03 3.26
CA THR A 137 -2.78 -1.22 4.67
C THR A 137 -4.06 -1.57 5.41
N LEU A 138 -4.06 -2.76 6.01
CA LEU A 138 -5.14 -3.25 6.87
C LEU A 138 -4.72 -2.99 8.32
N MET A 139 -5.58 -2.37 9.12
CA MET A 139 -5.31 -2.04 10.52
C MET A 139 -6.35 -2.71 11.42
N GLY A 140 -5.91 -3.21 12.57
CA GLY A 140 -6.82 -3.85 13.52
C GLY A 140 -6.10 -4.69 14.57
N ARG A 141 -6.61 -5.91 14.83
CA ARG A 141 -6.18 -6.75 15.97
C ARG A 141 -5.93 -8.18 15.56
N LEU A 142 -4.97 -8.84 16.23
CA LEU A 142 -4.85 -10.29 16.15
C LEU A 142 -5.91 -10.96 17.01
N VAL A 143 -6.67 -11.87 16.41
CA VAL A 143 -7.65 -12.72 17.09
C VAL A 143 -7.24 -14.18 16.87
N PRO A 144 -7.04 -14.99 17.94
CA PRO A 144 -6.76 -16.41 17.79
C PRO A 144 -7.87 -17.10 17.00
N VAL A 145 -7.51 -18.05 16.15
CA VAL A 145 -8.49 -18.90 15.46
C VAL A 145 -9.06 -19.92 16.43
N ASP A 146 -10.37 -20.16 16.35
CA ASP A 146 -11.05 -21.15 17.18
C ASP A 146 -10.54 -22.57 16.88
N ALA A 147 -10.40 -23.41 17.91
CA ALA A 147 -9.82 -24.76 17.79
C ALA A 147 -10.53 -25.65 16.76
N ASP A 148 -11.84 -25.49 16.57
CA ASP A 148 -12.63 -26.23 15.58
C ASP A 148 -12.37 -25.79 14.12
N LYS A 149 -11.77 -24.62 13.92
CA LYS A 149 -11.42 -24.05 12.61
C LYS A 149 -9.95 -24.26 12.22
N GLU A 150 -9.08 -24.63 13.17
CA GLU A 150 -7.63 -24.74 12.93
C GLU A 150 -7.25 -25.70 11.79
N LYS A 151 -7.95 -26.84 11.66
CA LYS A 151 -7.67 -27.79 10.58
C LYS A 151 -7.90 -27.19 9.19
N LYS A 152 -8.99 -26.42 9.02
CA LYS A 152 -9.28 -25.73 7.75
C LYS A 152 -8.32 -24.57 7.51
N ALA A 153 -7.93 -23.86 8.57
CA ALA A 153 -6.91 -22.82 8.51
C ALA A 153 -5.58 -23.40 7.99
N GLU A 154 -5.15 -24.56 8.51
CA GLU A 154 -3.98 -25.30 8.03
C GLU A 154 -4.07 -25.66 6.55
N GLU A 155 -5.16 -26.32 6.14
CA GLU A 155 -5.38 -26.72 4.73
C GLU A 155 -5.32 -25.49 3.79
N CYS A 156 -5.98 -24.39 4.18
CA CYS A 156 -5.99 -23.14 3.44
C CYS A 156 -4.58 -22.52 3.34
N PHE A 157 -3.87 -22.48 4.46
CA PHE A 157 -2.55 -21.86 4.53
C PHE A 157 -1.51 -22.63 3.72
N LEU A 158 -1.48 -23.97 3.86
CA LEU A 158 -0.55 -24.84 3.14
C LEU A 158 -0.81 -24.89 1.63
N ALA A 159 -2.05 -24.64 1.19
CA ALA A 159 -2.34 -24.51 -0.23
C ALA A 159 -1.59 -23.33 -0.88
N LYS A 160 -1.28 -22.27 -0.12
CA LYS A 160 -0.53 -21.11 -0.59
C LYS A 160 0.95 -21.14 -0.22
N HIS A 161 1.26 -21.63 0.99
CA HIS A 161 2.61 -21.68 1.57
C HIS A 161 2.96 -23.12 1.98
N PRO A 162 3.20 -24.03 1.02
CA PRO A 162 3.39 -25.46 1.29
C PRO A 162 4.61 -25.78 2.15
N GLU A 163 5.61 -24.89 2.17
CA GLU A 163 6.78 -24.99 3.02
C GLU A 163 6.45 -24.82 4.51
N ALA A 164 5.32 -24.19 4.86
CA ALA A 164 4.94 -23.94 6.24
C ALA A 164 4.62 -25.19 7.05
N LYS A 165 4.49 -26.34 6.38
CA LYS A 165 4.34 -27.67 6.99
C LYS A 165 5.42 -27.98 8.04
N TRP A 166 6.60 -27.35 7.94
CA TRP A 166 7.72 -27.58 8.85
C TRP A 166 7.61 -26.82 10.18
N TRP A 167 6.66 -25.89 10.32
CA TRP A 167 6.44 -25.12 11.54
C TRP A 167 4.96 -25.00 11.92
N LEU A 168 4.15 -25.98 11.51
CA LEU A 168 2.77 -26.11 11.99
C LEU A 168 2.74 -26.28 13.52
N PRO A 169 1.61 -25.92 14.17
CA PRO A 169 1.43 -26.21 15.59
C PRO A 169 1.70 -27.70 15.88
N GLY A 170 2.64 -27.98 16.78
CA GLY A 170 3.04 -29.34 17.15
C GLY A 170 4.03 -30.05 16.20
N ALA A 171 4.44 -29.45 15.08
CA ALA A 171 5.34 -30.07 14.10
C ALA A 171 6.84 -29.72 14.27
N GLY A 172 7.22 -28.84 15.21
CA GLY A 172 8.60 -28.37 15.35
C GLY A 172 8.99 -27.86 16.75
N PHE A 173 10.17 -27.23 16.85
CA PHE A 173 10.76 -26.73 18.12
C PHE A 173 10.13 -25.44 18.66
N HIS A 174 9.32 -24.75 17.86
CA HIS A 174 8.71 -23.47 18.23
C HIS A 174 7.19 -23.56 18.10
N ASP A 175 6.48 -23.06 19.11
CA ASP A 175 5.02 -23.02 19.17
C ASP A 175 4.50 -21.87 18.29
N PHE A 176 3.94 -22.24 17.13
CA PHE A 176 3.19 -21.36 16.22
C PHE A 176 1.70 -21.52 16.48
N LYS A 177 0.95 -20.43 16.30
CA LYS A 177 -0.50 -20.40 16.48
C LYS A 177 -1.17 -19.66 15.33
N TRP A 178 -2.42 -20.03 15.08
CA TRP A 178 -3.27 -19.42 14.07
C TRP A 178 -3.90 -18.15 14.58
N TYR A 179 -3.80 -17.08 13.79
CA TYR A 179 -4.44 -15.81 14.06
C TYR A 179 -5.12 -15.29 12.81
N ASN A 180 -6.30 -14.72 13.00
CA ASN A 180 -6.90 -13.84 12.00
C ASN A 180 -6.62 -12.38 12.37
N LEU A 181 -6.39 -11.54 11.36
CA LEU A 181 -6.40 -10.09 11.51
C LEU A 181 -7.86 -9.62 11.44
N ASP A 182 -8.40 -9.20 12.57
CA ASP A 182 -9.71 -8.55 12.64
C ASP A 182 -9.56 -7.08 12.25
N ILE A 183 -10.09 -6.70 11.09
CA ILE A 183 -9.84 -5.42 10.44
C ILE A 183 -10.78 -4.35 11.01
N GLU A 184 -10.20 -3.26 11.51
CA GLU A 184 -10.91 -2.08 12.00
C GLU A 184 -10.87 -0.93 10.98
N GLU A 185 -9.80 -0.82 10.18
CA GLU A 185 -9.65 0.24 9.18
C GLU A 185 -8.88 -0.25 7.93
N VAL A 186 -9.21 0.32 6.76
CA VAL A 186 -8.57 -0.01 5.48
C VAL A 186 -8.14 1.27 4.76
N TYR A 187 -6.86 1.36 4.41
CA TYR A 187 -6.34 2.43 3.57
C TYR A 187 -5.75 1.88 2.29
N TYR A 188 -6.20 2.40 1.15
CA TYR A 188 -5.82 1.91 -0.18
C TYR A 188 -5.15 3.02 -0.99
N ILE A 189 -4.14 2.64 -1.77
CA ILE A 189 -3.52 3.45 -2.81
C ILE A 189 -3.52 2.58 -4.07
N GLY A 190 -4.33 2.92 -5.07
CA GLY A 190 -4.47 2.14 -6.29
C GLY A 190 -3.35 2.33 -7.32
N GLY A 191 -2.58 3.41 -7.19
CA GLY A 191 -1.50 3.74 -8.12
C GLY A 191 -1.21 5.23 -8.12
N PHE A 192 -0.73 5.75 -9.25
CA PHE A 192 -0.35 7.16 -9.43
C PHE A 192 -1.03 7.77 -10.66
N GLY A 193 -1.22 9.09 -10.70
CA GLY A 193 -1.72 9.79 -11.91
C GLY A 193 -3.18 10.23 -11.89
N GLY A 194 -3.81 10.31 -10.71
CA GLY A 194 -5.11 10.97 -10.53
C GLY A 194 -6.36 10.18 -10.97
N ILE A 195 -6.17 9.06 -11.66
CA ILE A 195 -7.24 8.13 -12.07
C ILE A 195 -7.48 6.99 -11.06
N HIS A 196 -6.54 6.76 -10.15
CA HIS A 196 -6.64 5.70 -9.15
C HIS A 196 -7.20 6.22 -7.84
N TYR A 197 -7.98 5.38 -7.17
CA TYR A 197 -8.48 5.71 -5.84
C TYR A 197 -7.34 5.72 -4.83
N ILE A 198 -7.28 6.78 -4.01
CA ILE A 198 -6.38 6.88 -2.86
C ILE A 198 -7.21 7.36 -1.68
N GLY A 199 -7.29 6.55 -0.63
CA GLY A 199 -8.01 6.95 0.57
C GLY A 199 -8.49 5.79 1.43
N TRP A 200 -9.29 6.16 2.42
CA TRP A 200 -9.95 5.26 3.36
C TRP A 200 -11.12 4.53 2.69
N ILE A 201 -11.16 3.22 2.86
CA ILE A 201 -12.26 2.36 2.44
C ILE A 201 -13.00 1.91 3.71
N PRO A 202 -14.32 2.18 3.84
CA PRO A 202 -15.10 1.64 4.95
C PRO A 202 -15.00 0.12 5.00
N VAL A 203 -14.83 -0.44 6.19
CA VAL A 203 -14.62 -1.88 6.40
C VAL A 203 -15.76 -2.72 5.81
N ASP A 204 -17.01 -2.29 5.97
CA ASP A 204 -18.17 -2.96 5.37
C ASP A 204 -18.10 -2.96 3.84
N THR A 205 -17.64 -1.86 3.23
CA THR A 205 -17.44 -1.79 1.77
C THR A 205 -16.35 -2.76 1.33
N TYR A 206 -15.26 -2.87 2.10
CA TYR A 206 -14.19 -3.84 1.82
C TYR A 206 -14.67 -5.29 1.91
N TYR A 207 -15.44 -5.65 2.94
CA TYR A 207 -15.94 -7.01 3.10
C TYR A 207 -17.01 -7.39 2.07
N ASN A 208 -17.85 -6.44 1.65
CA ASN A 208 -18.91 -6.66 0.67
C ASN A 208 -18.47 -6.49 -0.79
N ALA A 209 -17.22 -6.10 -1.05
CA ALA A 209 -16.73 -5.86 -2.41
C ALA A 209 -16.61 -7.16 -3.22
N ASP A 210 -16.89 -7.06 -4.53
CA ASP A 210 -16.64 -8.15 -5.47
C ASP A 210 -15.13 -8.27 -5.76
N VAL A 211 -14.55 -9.44 -5.50
CA VAL A 211 -13.12 -9.69 -5.72
C VAL A 211 -12.79 -9.82 -7.23
N ASN A 212 -13.82 -9.97 -8.08
CA ASN A 212 -13.69 -10.14 -9.53
C ASN A 212 -13.80 -8.83 -10.33
N THR A 213 -13.93 -7.67 -9.68
CA THR A 213 -14.03 -6.35 -10.35
C THR A 213 -12.87 -6.07 -11.33
N ILE A 214 -11.74 -6.79 -11.20
CA ILE A 214 -10.58 -6.70 -12.10
C ILE A 214 -10.92 -7.05 -13.56
N LYS A 215 -11.83 -7.99 -13.82
CA LYS A 215 -12.16 -8.37 -15.20
C LYS A 215 -12.73 -7.20 -15.97
N SER A 216 -13.73 -6.51 -15.40
CA SER A 216 -14.37 -5.40 -16.10
C SER A 216 -13.41 -4.21 -16.27
N ALA A 217 -12.63 -3.84 -15.26
CA ALA A 217 -11.77 -2.65 -15.34
C ALA A 217 -10.60 -2.82 -16.34
N ARG A 218 -9.98 -4.01 -16.40
CA ARG A 218 -8.89 -4.26 -17.36
C ARG A 218 -9.40 -4.44 -18.78
N GLU A 219 -10.52 -5.13 -18.97
CA GLU A 219 -11.15 -5.27 -20.29
C GLU A 219 -11.56 -3.90 -20.85
N THR A 220 -12.12 -3.01 -20.02
CA THR A 220 -12.49 -1.65 -20.46
C THR A 220 -11.27 -0.80 -20.81
N VAL A 221 -10.19 -0.85 -20.04
CA VAL A 221 -8.96 -0.08 -20.34
C VAL A 221 -8.25 -0.63 -21.58
N GLU A 222 -8.21 -1.94 -21.77
CA GLU A 222 -7.64 -2.55 -22.99
C GLU A 222 -8.49 -2.20 -24.23
N GLU A 223 -9.82 -2.31 -24.17
CA GLU A 223 -10.74 -1.92 -25.26
C GLU A 223 -10.65 -0.41 -25.61
N GLU A 224 -10.57 0.47 -24.61
CA GLU A 224 -10.40 1.91 -24.83
C GLU A 224 -9.03 2.24 -25.44
N SER A 225 -7.96 1.54 -25.02
CA SER A 225 -6.62 1.72 -25.58
C SER A 225 -6.54 1.25 -27.04
N GLU A 226 -7.21 0.15 -27.39
CA GLU A 226 -7.30 -0.34 -28.76
C GLU A 226 -8.17 0.57 -29.64
N SER A 227 -9.29 1.05 -29.14
CA SER A 227 -10.17 2.01 -29.81
C SER A 227 -9.46 3.34 -30.12
N LEU A 228 -8.76 3.91 -29.15
CA LEU A 228 -7.94 5.12 -29.34
C LEU A 228 -6.79 4.84 -30.33
N GLY A 229 -6.13 3.70 -30.22
CA GLY A 229 -5.08 3.28 -31.17
C GLY A 229 -5.59 3.05 -32.60
N ALA A 230 -6.87 2.69 -32.77
CA ALA A 230 -7.51 2.55 -34.08
C ALA A 230 -7.90 3.90 -34.69
N LEU A 231 -8.45 4.82 -33.88
CA LEU A 231 -8.80 6.19 -34.28
C LEU A 231 -7.57 6.98 -34.75
N PHE A 232 -6.43 6.88 -34.04
CA PHE A 232 -5.19 7.52 -34.45
C PHE A 232 -4.66 6.96 -35.77
N ARG A 233 -4.75 5.64 -35.99
CA ARG A 233 -4.34 5.02 -37.28
C ARG A 233 -5.22 5.46 -38.45
N GLN A 234 -6.51 5.67 -38.21
CA GLN A 234 -7.44 6.11 -39.24
C GLN A 234 -7.20 7.57 -39.64
N GLN A 235 -6.82 8.45 -38.70
CA GLN A 235 -6.50 9.84 -38.99
C GLN A 235 -5.16 10.02 -39.74
N THR A 236 -4.20 9.12 -39.53
CA THR A 236 -2.90 9.15 -40.24
C THR A 236 -2.94 8.59 -41.66
N MET A 237 -4.02 7.90 -42.07
CA MET A 237 -4.17 7.38 -43.44
C MET A 237 -4.86 8.36 -44.41
N PHE A 238 -5.33 9.52 -43.93
CA PHE A 238 -5.95 10.58 -44.76
C PHE A 238 -5.13 11.88 -44.80
N ALA A 239 -3.84 11.83 -44.45
CA ALA A 239 -2.89 12.94 -44.56
C ALA A 239 -1.83 12.67 -45.63
#